data_AF-A0A7J9NII3-F1
#
_entry.id   AF-A0A7J9NII3-F1
#
_cell.length_a   1.000
_cell.length_b   1.000
_cell.length_c   1.000
_cell.angle_alpha   90.00
_cell.angle_beta   90.00
_cell.angle_gamma   90.00
#
_symmetry.space_group_name_H-M   'P 1'
#
loop_
_entity.id
_entity.type
_entity.pdbx_description
1 polymer ?
#
loop_
_entity_poly.entity_id
_entity_poly.type
_entity_poly.pdbx_seq_one_letter_code
_entity_poly.pdbx_strand_id
1 'polypeptide(L)'
;MSNKKIITSFLLLLVILSSISAYGNQNNGYGQNQGVQVYQLYDDTQVNHQQEISSYPVEELSPEEIDGLLLMREEEKLARDVYLEMYDIWGQQIFLNIANSESTHTNAVKLLLDKYNLTDPVTNDTRGAFTNQDLAGLYSTLVEKGSGSLLDALIVGATVEDLDINDLKKLNEISDNQDITAVYNNLEKGSRNHLRSFTRVIEQNGGIYEPGYISESEYNEIISGEMETGTGYSANSAAQTGQSNPYGGNNSNNESKNVFERMWQGFMNWFR
;
A
#
# COMPACT_ATOMS: atom_id res chain seq x y z
N MET A 1 -36.34 -30.88 59.36
CA MET A 1 -34.89 -30.61 59.51
C MET A 1 -34.40 -30.05 58.18
N SER A 2 -33.74 -28.90 58.02
CA SER A 2 -33.33 -27.80 58.88
C SER A 2 -33.18 -26.56 57.99
N ASN A 3 -33.18 -25.40 58.64
CA ASN A 3 -33.34 -24.04 58.15
C ASN A 3 -32.08 -23.44 57.48
N LYS A 4 -32.38 -22.51 56.57
CA LYS A 4 -31.86 -21.12 56.39
C LYS A 4 -30.35 -20.84 56.37
N LYS A 5 -30.01 -20.07 55.32
CA LYS A 5 -28.88 -19.13 55.17
C LYS A 5 -28.71 -18.22 56.40
N ILE A 6 -27.46 -17.85 56.71
CA ILE A 6 -26.95 -16.52 57.18
C ILE A 6 -25.49 -16.71 57.64
N ILE A 7 -24.53 -16.05 56.96
CA ILE A 7 -23.20 -15.67 57.50
C ILE A 7 -22.90 -14.31 56.85
N THR A 8 -23.39 -13.22 57.44
CA THR A 8 -22.69 -12.24 58.30
C THR A 8 -21.72 -11.30 57.57
N SER A 9 -22.15 -10.03 57.60
CA SER A 9 -21.46 -8.78 57.26
C SER A 9 -20.29 -8.50 58.20
N PHE A 10 -19.25 -7.83 57.72
CA PHE A 10 -18.42 -6.95 58.55
C PHE A 10 -18.04 -5.68 57.78
N LEU A 11 -18.32 -4.56 58.42
CA LEU A 11 -18.18 -3.17 58.02
C LEU A 11 -17.07 -2.57 58.90
N LEU A 12 -16.24 -1.65 58.41
CA LEU A 12 -15.49 -0.59 59.15
C LEU A 12 -14.41 -0.02 58.19
N LEU A 13 -14.07 1.27 58.10
CA LEU A 13 -14.53 2.52 58.70
C LEU A 13 -13.91 3.70 57.90
N LEU A 14 -14.57 4.86 57.96
CA LEU A 14 -14.25 6.22 57.49
C LEU A 14 -12.82 6.75 57.76
N VAL A 15 -12.35 7.74 56.96
CA VAL A 15 -12.18 9.18 57.37
C VAL A 15 -12.16 10.11 56.12
N ILE A 16 -12.75 11.28 56.32
CA ILE A 16 -13.07 12.41 55.44
C ILE A 16 -11.86 13.38 55.31
N LEU A 17 -11.71 14.12 54.19
CA LEU A 17 -11.58 15.59 54.17
C LEU A 17 -11.50 16.19 52.76
N SER A 18 -12.15 17.34 52.67
CA SER A 18 -12.43 18.25 51.57
C SER A 18 -11.23 18.97 50.96
N SER A 19 -11.32 19.32 49.67
CA SER A 19 -11.17 20.72 49.19
C SER A 19 -11.33 20.84 47.67
N ILE A 20 -12.09 21.86 47.26
CA ILE A 20 -12.21 22.39 45.89
C ILE A 20 -10.86 22.92 45.42
N SER A 21 -10.50 22.70 44.14
CA SER A 21 -9.70 23.62 43.32
C SER A 21 -9.86 23.29 41.83
N ALA A 22 -10.03 24.33 41.04
CA ALA A 22 -10.12 24.31 39.59
C ALA A 22 -8.75 24.17 38.90
N TYR A 23 -8.80 23.90 37.60
CA TYR A 23 -7.76 24.12 36.58
C TYR A 23 -6.49 23.24 36.62
N GLY A 24 -6.28 22.49 35.53
CA GLY A 24 -5.03 21.80 35.26
C GLY A 24 -5.09 20.98 33.97
N ASN A 25 -4.68 21.59 32.87
CA ASN A 25 -4.28 20.91 31.63
C ASN A 25 -3.17 19.88 31.96
N GLN A 26 -3.37 18.61 31.63
CA GLN A 26 -2.27 17.64 31.53
C GLN A 26 -2.46 16.74 30.31
N ASN A 27 -1.68 17.08 29.28
CA ASN A 27 -0.98 16.13 28.43
C ASN A 27 -0.63 14.85 29.20
N ASN A 28 -1.22 13.73 28.81
CA ASN A 28 -0.64 12.43 29.08
C ASN A 28 0.32 12.11 27.94
N GLY A 29 1.59 12.46 28.16
CA GLY A 29 2.70 11.96 27.37
C GLY A 29 2.85 10.45 27.56
N TYR A 30 2.87 9.72 26.44
CA TYR A 30 3.46 8.39 26.39
C TYR A 30 4.99 8.52 26.28
N GLY A 31 5.66 7.58 26.92
CA GLY A 31 7.00 7.70 27.45
C GLY A 31 8.09 7.95 26.41
N GLN A 32 9.13 8.65 26.88
CA GLN A 32 10.43 8.61 26.26
C GLN A 32 11.02 7.20 26.37
N ASN A 33 11.35 6.59 25.23
CA ASN A 33 12.51 5.72 25.12
C ASN A 33 13.05 5.71 23.68
N GLN A 34 14.24 6.30 23.57
CA GLN A 34 15.33 6.05 22.61
C GLN A 34 15.09 6.30 21.11
N GLY A 35 15.62 7.45 20.65
CA GLY A 35 16.20 7.58 19.31
C GLY A 35 15.27 7.37 18.13
N VAL A 36 14.09 7.99 18.12
CA VAL A 36 13.24 8.04 16.93
C VAL A 36 13.95 8.86 15.85
N GLN A 37 14.63 8.18 14.93
CA GLN A 37 14.97 8.75 13.63
C GLN A 37 13.64 9.06 12.95
N VAL A 38 13.31 10.35 12.82
CA VAL A 38 12.15 10.78 12.03
C VAL A 38 12.51 10.55 10.57
N TYR A 39 12.12 9.40 10.03
CA TYR A 39 12.18 9.16 8.59
C TYR A 39 11.24 10.17 7.93
N GLN A 40 11.75 10.98 7.01
CA GLN A 40 10.91 11.74 6.10
C GLN A 40 10.23 10.72 5.18
N LEU A 41 9.07 10.24 5.61
CA LEU A 41 8.21 9.37 4.83
C LEU A 41 7.39 10.26 3.90
N TYR A 42 7.26 9.84 2.64
CA TYR A 42 6.37 10.49 1.70
C TYR A 42 4.92 10.23 2.11
N ASP A 43 4.11 11.28 2.05
CA ASP A 43 2.70 11.26 2.42
C ASP A 43 1.87 11.59 1.18
N ASP A 44 1.30 10.56 0.55
CA ASP A 44 0.40 10.72 -0.60
C ASP A 44 -1.02 11.17 -0.20
N THR A 45 -1.34 11.19 1.11
CA THR A 45 -2.72 11.40 1.60
C THR A 45 -3.26 12.80 1.27
N GLN A 46 -2.38 13.68 0.79
CA GLN A 46 -2.69 15.04 0.35
C GLN A 46 -3.20 15.11 -1.10
N VAL A 47 -3.18 14.00 -1.87
CA VAL A 47 -3.66 13.98 -3.25
C VAL A 47 -5.19 13.85 -3.29
N ASN A 48 -5.86 14.80 -3.95
CA ASN A 48 -7.30 14.75 -4.18
C ASN A 48 -7.64 13.94 -5.44
N HIS A 49 -7.52 12.61 -5.36
CA HIS A 49 -7.80 11.70 -6.48
C HIS A 49 -9.23 11.84 -7.03
N GLN A 50 -10.21 12.14 -6.17
CA GLN A 50 -11.60 12.33 -6.61
C GLN A 50 -11.72 13.48 -7.61
N GLN A 51 -11.04 14.60 -7.35
CA GLN A 51 -11.06 15.75 -8.25
C GLN A 51 -10.32 15.45 -9.56
N GLU A 52 -9.14 14.83 -9.48
CA GLU A 52 -8.35 14.40 -10.64
C GLU A 52 -9.14 13.48 -11.56
N ILE A 53 -9.64 12.35 -11.04
CA ILE A 53 -10.40 11.36 -11.80
C ILE A 53 -11.66 11.98 -12.42
N SER A 54 -12.33 12.89 -11.70
CA SER A 54 -13.52 13.59 -12.21
C SER A 54 -13.24 14.60 -13.32
N SER A 55 -11.98 15.00 -13.50
CA SER A 55 -11.57 15.96 -14.54
C SER A 55 -11.42 15.32 -15.93
N TYR A 56 -11.25 14.00 -15.97
CA TYR A 56 -11.18 13.22 -17.20
C TYR A 56 -12.59 12.78 -17.65
N PRO A 57 -12.85 12.67 -18.97
CA PRO A 57 -14.09 12.08 -19.47
C PRO A 57 -14.22 10.62 -19.03
N VAL A 58 -15.42 10.05 -19.21
CA VAL A 58 -15.61 8.60 -19.15
C VAL A 58 -15.28 8.04 -20.53
N GLU A 59 -14.35 7.10 -20.60
CA GLU A 59 -13.96 6.39 -21.82
C GLU A 59 -14.49 4.95 -21.80
N GLU A 60 -14.50 4.25 -22.94
CA GLU A 60 -14.87 2.84 -22.97
C GLU A 60 -13.70 2.01 -22.43
N LEU A 61 -13.95 1.08 -21.51
CA LEU A 61 -12.91 0.20 -20.97
C LEU A 61 -12.69 -1.01 -21.87
N SER A 62 -11.43 -1.31 -22.15
CA SER A 62 -11.03 -2.62 -22.65
C SER A 62 -11.17 -3.70 -21.56
N PRO A 63 -11.32 -4.99 -21.94
CA PRO A 63 -11.28 -6.09 -20.98
C PRO A 63 -10.01 -6.09 -20.11
N GLU A 64 -8.87 -5.75 -20.71
CA GLU A 64 -7.58 -5.66 -20.05
C GLU A 64 -7.53 -4.58 -18.97
N GLU A 65 -8.12 -3.41 -19.22
CA GLU A 65 -8.21 -2.34 -18.23
C GLU A 65 -9.12 -2.72 -17.07
N ILE A 66 -10.22 -3.44 -17.34
CA ILE A 66 -11.09 -3.98 -16.29
C ILE A 66 -10.31 -4.95 -15.42
N ASP A 67 -9.62 -5.93 -16.01
CA ASP A 67 -8.83 -6.92 -15.28
C ASP A 67 -7.71 -6.24 -14.46
N GLY A 68 -7.05 -5.23 -15.03
CA GLY A 68 -6.03 -4.44 -14.35
C GLY A 68 -6.56 -3.67 -13.14
N LEU A 69 -7.71 -3.00 -13.28
CA LEU A 69 -8.32 -2.26 -12.17
C LEU A 69 -8.74 -3.18 -11.03
N LEU A 70 -9.27 -4.37 -11.36
CA LEU A 70 -9.66 -5.35 -10.36
C LEU A 70 -8.44 -5.92 -9.62
N LEU A 71 -7.35 -6.19 -10.34
CA LEU A 71 -6.08 -6.63 -9.76
C LEU A 71 -5.50 -5.56 -8.84
N MET A 72 -5.27 -4.34 -9.34
CA MET A 72 -4.68 -3.26 -8.55
C MET A 72 -5.50 -2.90 -7.32
N ARG A 73 -6.82 -3.02 -7.38
CA ARG A 73 -7.68 -2.79 -6.21
C ARG A 73 -7.31 -3.74 -5.06
N GLU A 74 -7.07 -5.02 -5.35
CA GLU A 74 -6.69 -6.02 -4.35
C GLU A 74 -5.18 -6.03 -4.05
N GLU A 75 -4.32 -5.64 -4.99
CA GLU A 75 -2.85 -5.55 -4.81
C GLU A 75 -2.46 -4.42 -3.85
N GLU A 76 -3.04 -3.22 -4.02
CA GLU A 76 -2.85 -2.11 -3.07
C GLU A 76 -3.40 -2.46 -1.68
N LYS A 77 -4.50 -3.24 -1.63
CA LYS A 77 -5.03 -3.79 -0.38
C LYS A 77 -4.07 -4.80 0.25
N LEU A 78 -3.40 -5.63 -0.55
CA LEU A 78 -2.38 -6.57 -0.10
C LEU A 78 -1.23 -5.81 0.58
N ALA A 79 -0.70 -4.79 -0.08
CA ALA A 79 0.36 -3.94 0.48
C ALA A 79 -0.07 -3.34 1.83
N ARG A 80 -1.23 -2.68 1.86
CA ARG A 80 -1.84 -2.14 3.09
C ARG A 80 -1.92 -3.17 4.20
N ASP A 81 -2.50 -4.33 3.92
CA ASP A 81 -2.78 -5.36 4.92
C ASP A 81 -1.48 -6.00 5.45
N VAL A 82 -0.49 -6.24 4.58
CA VAL A 82 0.85 -6.72 4.98
C VAL A 82 1.52 -5.71 5.90
N TYR A 83 1.48 -4.42 5.56
CA TYR A 83 2.13 -3.38 6.36
C TYR A 83 1.45 -3.16 7.71
N LEU A 84 0.12 -3.22 7.77
CA LEU A 84 -0.59 -3.20 9.05
C LEU A 84 -0.22 -4.40 9.93
N GLU A 85 -0.04 -5.58 9.34
CA GLU A 85 0.40 -6.76 10.08
C GLU A 85 1.85 -6.62 10.59
N MET A 86 2.76 -6.14 9.74
CA MET A 86 4.15 -5.89 10.13
C MET A 86 4.26 -4.79 11.20
N TYR A 87 3.39 -3.79 11.17
CA TYR A 87 3.30 -2.78 12.23
C TYR A 87 2.87 -3.40 13.56
N ASP A 88 1.85 -4.25 13.56
CA ASP A 88 1.34 -4.88 14.78
C ASP A 88 2.40 -5.81 15.42
N ILE A 89 3.23 -6.47 14.61
CA ILE A 89 4.31 -7.36 15.08
C ILE A 89 5.53 -6.57 15.57
N TRP A 90 6.01 -5.60 14.78
CA TRP A 90 7.32 -4.97 14.99
C TRP A 90 7.27 -3.55 15.56
N GLY A 91 6.11 -2.88 15.52
CA GLY A 91 5.90 -1.53 16.03
C GLY A 91 6.67 -0.43 15.30
N GLN A 92 7.22 -0.70 14.11
CA GLN A 92 8.02 0.25 13.35
C GLN A 92 7.14 1.20 12.54
N GLN A 93 7.31 2.51 12.77
CA GLN A 93 6.45 3.55 12.19
C GLN A 93 6.44 3.59 10.66
N ILE A 94 7.51 3.12 10.00
CA ILE A 94 7.55 3.00 8.53
C ILE A 94 6.36 2.20 8.01
N PHE A 95 6.03 1.06 8.63
CA PHE A 95 4.93 0.20 8.19
C PHE A 95 3.58 0.90 8.33
N LEU A 96 3.31 1.57 9.46
CA LEU A 96 2.04 2.28 9.65
C LEU A 96 1.89 3.46 8.68
N ASN A 97 2.97 4.20 8.44
CA ASN A 97 2.92 5.35 7.54
C ASN A 97 2.68 4.91 6.09
N ILE A 98 3.38 3.87 5.63
CA ILE A 98 3.19 3.35 4.27
C ILE A 98 1.82 2.69 4.15
N ALA A 99 1.33 1.93 5.16
CA ALA A 99 -0.03 1.40 5.16
C ALA A 99 -1.12 2.48 5.00
N ASN A 100 -0.91 3.68 5.55
CA ASN A 100 -1.82 4.80 5.35
C ASN A 100 -1.77 5.31 3.89
N SER A 101 -0.59 5.29 3.27
CA SER A 101 -0.40 5.56 1.84
C SER A 101 -1.16 4.54 0.98
N GLU A 102 -0.99 3.25 1.25
CA GLU A 102 -1.70 2.18 0.52
C GLU A 102 -3.22 2.25 0.68
N SER A 103 -3.68 2.80 1.80
CA SER A 103 -5.10 3.10 1.99
C SER A 103 -5.58 4.20 1.03
N THR A 104 -4.75 5.21 0.74
CA THR A 104 -5.01 6.21 -0.30
C THR A 104 -5.02 5.57 -1.68
N HIS A 105 -4.00 4.77 -2.01
CA HIS A 105 -3.87 4.10 -3.31
C HIS A 105 -5.07 3.20 -3.62
N THR A 106 -5.41 2.27 -2.72
CA THR A 106 -6.53 1.36 -2.94
C THR A 106 -7.86 2.11 -3.07
N ASN A 107 -8.02 3.25 -2.38
CA ASN A 107 -9.18 4.11 -2.54
C ASN A 107 -9.19 4.84 -3.89
N ALA A 108 -8.04 5.25 -4.43
CA ALA A 108 -7.94 5.85 -5.76
C ALA A 108 -8.42 4.87 -6.85
N VAL A 109 -8.02 3.59 -6.77
CA VAL A 109 -8.53 2.54 -7.68
C VAL A 109 -10.02 2.33 -7.48
N LYS A 110 -10.51 2.33 -6.24
CA LYS A 110 -11.96 2.22 -5.95
C LYS A 110 -12.76 3.34 -6.63
N LEU A 111 -12.25 4.57 -6.66
CA LEU A 111 -12.91 5.69 -7.34
C LEU A 111 -13.05 5.45 -8.85
N LEU A 112 -12.07 4.81 -9.49
CA LEU A 112 -12.18 4.38 -10.89
C LEU A 112 -13.23 3.28 -11.04
N LEU A 113 -13.24 2.26 -10.18
CA LEU A 113 -14.28 1.22 -10.21
C LEU A 113 -15.68 1.81 -10.12
N ASP A 114 -15.88 2.76 -9.20
CA ASP A 114 -17.16 3.46 -9.03
C ASP A 114 -17.51 4.30 -10.29
N LYS A 115 -16.54 5.04 -10.86
CA LYS A 115 -16.73 5.85 -12.08
C LYS A 115 -17.18 4.99 -13.27
N TYR A 116 -16.62 3.81 -13.43
CA TYR A 116 -16.92 2.88 -14.52
C TYR A 116 -18.03 1.87 -14.19
N ASN A 117 -18.67 1.99 -13.01
CA ASN A 117 -19.71 1.06 -12.53
C ASN A 117 -19.25 -0.42 -12.51
N LEU A 118 -17.99 -0.66 -12.19
CA LEU A 118 -17.44 -2.00 -11.98
C LEU A 118 -17.77 -2.50 -10.57
N THR A 119 -17.90 -3.81 -10.41
CA THR A 119 -18.11 -4.41 -9.08
C THR A 119 -16.78 -4.45 -8.32
N ASP A 120 -16.74 -3.85 -7.12
CA ASP A 120 -15.54 -3.87 -6.26
C ASP A 120 -15.21 -5.31 -5.81
N PRO A 121 -14.00 -5.84 -6.11
CA PRO A 121 -13.59 -7.17 -5.66
C PRO A 121 -13.38 -7.22 -4.14
N VAL A 122 -13.15 -6.09 -3.48
CA VAL A 122 -13.01 -6.01 -2.01
C VAL A 122 -14.40 -5.98 -1.36
N THR A 123 -15.01 -7.16 -1.27
CA THR A 123 -16.32 -7.34 -0.62
C THR A 123 -16.24 -7.50 0.90
N ASN A 124 -15.04 -7.79 1.41
CA ASN A 124 -14.72 -7.91 2.82
C ASN A 124 -13.39 -7.22 3.09
N ASP A 125 -13.42 -6.09 3.80
CA ASP A 125 -12.23 -5.29 4.11
C ASP A 125 -11.45 -5.79 5.34
N THR A 126 -11.74 -7.00 5.82
CA THR A 126 -10.91 -7.66 6.85
C THR A 126 -9.51 -7.89 6.29
N ARG A 127 -8.48 -7.68 7.12
CA ARG A 127 -7.09 -7.96 6.73
C ARG A 127 -6.92 -9.39 6.26
N GLY A 128 -6.20 -9.60 5.17
CA GLY A 128 -5.95 -10.93 4.64
C GLY A 128 -7.12 -11.56 3.87
N ALA A 129 -8.29 -10.90 3.82
CA ALA A 129 -9.42 -11.37 3.03
C ALA A 129 -9.32 -10.84 1.59
N PHE A 130 -9.20 -11.74 0.61
CA PHE A 130 -9.14 -11.42 -0.81
C PHE A 130 -10.10 -12.31 -1.60
N THR A 131 -10.69 -11.75 -2.65
CA THR A 131 -11.46 -12.49 -3.65
C THR A 131 -10.50 -13.27 -4.55
N ASN A 132 -9.43 -12.63 -5.02
CA ASN A 132 -8.33 -13.31 -5.69
C ASN A 132 -7.58 -14.22 -4.70
N GLN A 133 -7.70 -15.54 -4.91
CA GLN A 133 -7.12 -16.54 -4.01
C GLN A 133 -5.61 -16.57 -4.02
N ASP A 134 -5.00 -16.11 -5.10
CA ASP A 134 -3.56 -16.10 -5.18
C ASP A 134 -2.96 -14.90 -4.44
N LEU A 135 -3.64 -13.74 -4.42
CA LEU A 135 -3.31 -12.63 -3.51
C LEU A 135 -3.48 -13.03 -2.05
N ALA A 136 -4.51 -13.83 -1.72
CA ALA A 136 -4.64 -14.41 -0.37
C ALA A 136 -3.47 -15.34 0.00
N GLY A 137 -3.00 -16.13 -0.97
CA GLY A 137 -1.80 -16.96 -0.83
C GLY A 137 -0.55 -16.12 -0.58
N LEU A 138 -0.34 -15.07 -1.38
CA LEU A 138 0.80 -14.18 -1.23
C LEU A 138 0.78 -13.42 0.10
N TYR A 139 -0.38 -12.90 0.52
CA TYR A 139 -0.53 -12.29 1.84
C TYR A 139 -0.01 -13.22 2.94
N SER A 140 -0.44 -14.48 2.92
CA SER A 140 -0.07 -15.46 3.93
C SER A 140 1.45 -15.70 3.95
N THR A 141 2.08 -15.81 2.78
CA THR A 141 3.53 -16.04 2.68
C THR A 141 4.36 -14.81 3.04
N LEU A 142 3.94 -13.61 2.63
CA LEU A 142 4.62 -12.37 3.00
C LEU A 142 4.56 -12.14 4.52
N VAL A 143 3.40 -12.37 5.13
CA VAL A 143 3.24 -12.27 6.59
C VAL A 143 4.10 -13.31 7.31
N GLU A 144 4.10 -14.57 6.86
CA GLU A 144 4.94 -15.61 7.45
C GLU A 144 6.43 -15.24 7.40
N LYS A 145 6.91 -14.80 6.23
CA LYS A 145 8.31 -14.37 6.04
C LYS A 145 8.65 -13.15 6.90
N GLY A 146 7.83 -12.12 6.84
CA GLY A 146 8.02 -10.87 7.60
C GLY A 146 7.93 -11.05 9.11
N SER A 147 7.25 -12.10 9.58
CA SER A 147 7.20 -12.44 11.01
C SER A 147 8.50 -13.04 11.55
N GLY A 148 9.42 -13.47 10.68
CA GLY A 148 10.67 -14.13 11.07
C GLY A 148 11.67 -13.20 11.76
N SER A 149 11.83 -11.98 11.24
CA SER A 149 12.67 -10.94 11.81
C SER A 149 12.27 -9.55 11.30
N LEU A 150 12.66 -8.49 12.02
CA LEU A 150 12.44 -7.13 11.54
C LEU A 150 13.11 -6.89 10.17
N LEU A 151 14.30 -7.45 9.95
CA LEU A 151 14.96 -7.31 8.65
C LEU A 151 14.17 -8.01 7.54
N ASP A 152 13.62 -9.20 7.80
CA ASP A 152 12.76 -9.89 6.84
C ASP A 152 11.47 -9.10 6.56
N ALA A 153 10.88 -8.46 7.58
CA ALA A 153 9.71 -7.60 7.40
C ALA A 153 10.00 -6.39 6.50
N LEU A 154 11.16 -5.76 6.67
CA LEU A 154 11.58 -4.64 5.84
C LEU A 154 11.86 -5.08 4.39
N ILE A 155 12.48 -6.25 4.21
CA ILE A 155 12.69 -6.87 2.88
C ILE A 155 11.35 -7.22 2.23
N VAL A 156 10.38 -7.72 3.00
CA VAL A 156 9.00 -7.95 2.53
C VAL A 156 8.39 -6.63 2.06
N GLY A 157 8.58 -5.53 2.80
CA GLY A 157 8.19 -4.19 2.38
C GLY A 157 8.75 -3.83 1.00
N ALA A 158 10.07 -3.84 0.84
CA ALA A 158 10.70 -3.55 -0.44
C ALA A 158 10.27 -4.51 -1.58
N THR A 159 9.97 -5.78 -1.25
CA THR A 159 9.49 -6.77 -2.22
C THR A 159 8.11 -6.44 -2.76
N VAL A 160 7.20 -5.97 -1.89
CA VAL A 160 5.86 -5.56 -2.31
C VAL A 160 5.94 -4.35 -3.23
N GLU A 161 6.74 -3.35 -2.89
CA GLU A 161 6.92 -2.17 -3.76
C GLU A 161 7.57 -2.50 -5.11
N ASP A 162 8.52 -3.43 -5.13
CA ASP A 162 9.16 -3.91 -6.36
C ASP A 162 8.14 -4.59 -7.29
N LEU A 163 7.28 -5.45 -6.74
CA LEU A 163 6.17 -6.08 -7.47
C LEU A 163 5.23 -5.02 -8.05
N ASP A 164 4.78 -4.10 -7.19
CA ASP A 164 3.78 -3.09 -7.52
C ASP A 164 4.24 -2.15 -8.65
N ILE A 165 5.50 -1.68 -8.59
CA ILE A 165 6.11 -0.88 -9.67
C ILE A 165 6.12 -1.64 -10.99
N ASN A 166 6.56 -2.91 -10.96
CA ASN A 166 6.63 -3.73 -12.16
C ASN A 166 5.24 -3.95 -12.78
N ASP A 167 4.22 -4.16 -11.96
CA ASP A 167 2.86 -4.46 -12.41
C ASP A 167 2.13 -3.21 -12.92
N LEU A 168 2.26 -2.08 -12.22
CA LEU A 168 1.76 -0.78 -12.69
C LEU A 168 2.36 -0.37 -14.05
N LYS A 169 3.66 -0.58 -14.27
CA LYS A 169 4.30 -0.30 -15.56
C LYS A 169 3.72 -1.15 -16.69
N LYS A 170 3.53 -2.45 -16.46
CA LYS A 170 2.92 -3.35 -17.44
C LYS A 170 1.47 -2.99 -17.76
N LEU A 171 0.71 -2.58 -16.75
CA LEU A 171 -0.67 -2.13 -16.93
C LEU A 171 -0.74 -0.80 -17.70
N ASN A 172 0.17 0.13 -17.42
CA ASN A 172 0.29 1.38 -18.18
C ASN A 172 0.68 1.17 -19.65
N GLU A 173 1.43 0.11 -19.99
CA GLU A 173 1.78 -0.21 -21.39
C GLU A 173 0.57 -0.65 -22.23
N ILE A 174 -0.49 -1.16 -21.59
CA ILE A 174 -1.67 -1.72 -22.26
C ILE A 174 -2.94 -0.88 -22.09
N SER A 175 -2.91 0.20 -21.31
CA SER A 175 -4.02 1.13 -21.14
C SER A 175 -3.83 2.36 -22.03
N ASP A 176 -4.89 2.78 -22.72
CA ASP A 176 -4.96 4.07 -23.41
C ASP A 176 -5.94 5.04 -22.73
N ASN A 177 -6.62 4.59 -21.67
CA ASN A 177 -7.52 5.40 -20.86
C ASN A 177 -6.77 6.39 -19.96
N GLN A 178 -7.11 7.66 -20.09
CA GLN A 178 -6.35 8.75 -19.49
C GLN A 178 -6.46 8.79 -17.97
N ASP A 179 -7.61 8.46 -17.39
CA ASP A 179 -7.79 8.52 -15.95
C ASP A 179 -7.15 7.33 -15.22
N ILE A 180 -7.21 6.15 -15.82
CA ILE A 180 -6.50 4.95 -15.37
C ILE A 180 -5.00 5.21 -15.36
N THR A 181 -4.46 5.69 -16.50
CA THR A 181 -3.03 6.02 -16.63
C THR A 181 -2.60 7.09 -15.61
N ALA A 182 -3.44 8.10 -15.36
CA ALA A 182 -3.15 9.13 -14.37
C ALA A 182 -3.08 8.56 -12.94
N VAL A 183 -3.99 7.66 -12.56
CA VAL A 183 -3.98 7.00 -11.26
C VAL A 183 -2.77 6.06 -11.14
N TYR A 184 -2.52 5.18 -12.11
CA TYR A 184 -1.38 4.26 -12.08
C TYR A 184 -0.04 4.97 -12.00
N ASN A 185 0.16 6.09 -12.72
CA ASN A 185 1.37 6.88 -12.59
C ASN A 185 1.56 7.50 -11.20
N ASN A 186 0.46 7.86 -10.52
CA ASN A 186 0.52 8.39 -9.16
C ASN A 186 0.81 7.28 -8.14
N LEU A 187 0.21 6.10 -8.30
CA LEU A 187 0.51 4.90 -7.51
C LEU A 187 1.99 4.53 -7.68
N GLU A 188 2.49 4.38 -8.91
CA GLU A 188 3.87 3.95 -9.18
C GLU A 188 4.90 4.92 -8.56
N LYS A 189 4.59 6.22 -8.58
CA LYS A 189 5.38 7.24 -7.89
C LYS A 189 5.37 7.06 -6.36
N GLY A 190 4.23 6.72 -5.77
CA GLY A 190 4.10 6.32 -4.38
C GLY A 190 5.00 5.12 -4.07
N SER A 191 4.86 4.05 -4.83
CA SER A 191 5.60 2.79 -4.67
C SER A 191 7.12 2.99 -4.79
N ARG A 192 7.59 3.83 -5.74
CA ARG A 192 9.01 4.23 -5.84
C ARG A 192 9.50 4.94 -4.57
N ASN A 193 8.68 5.78 -3.95
CA ASN A 193 9.00 6.47 -2.70
C ASN A 193 9.00 5.52 -1.50
N HIS A 194 8.09 4.56 -1.46
CA HIS A 194 8.06 3.50 -0.45
C HIS A 194 9.28 2.60 -0.57
N LEU A 195 9.66 2.21 -1.79
CA LEU A 195 10.87 1.42 -2.07
C LEU A 195 12.14 2.14 -1.58
N ARG A 196 12.29 3.45 -1.88
CA ARG A 196 13.38 4.27 -1.32
C ARG A 196 13.38 4.24 0.21
N SER A 197 12.21 4.34 0.82
CA SER A 197 12.06 4.34 2.27
C SER A 197 12.45 2.99 2.89
N PHE A 198 11.95 1.87 2.34
CA PHE A 198 12.32 0.54 2.80
C PHE A 198 13.81 0.26 2.60
N THR A 199 14.37 0.51 1.42
CA THR A 199 15.81 0.32 1.15
C THR A 199 16.67 1.06 2.17
N ARG A 200 16.37 2.34 2.46
CA ARG A 200 17.10 3.12 3.45
C ARG A 200 17.03 2.50 4.85
N VAL A 201 15.88 1.98 5.26
CA VAL A 201 15.72 1.34 6.58
C VAL A 201 16.37 -0.04 6.62
N ILE A 202 16.35 -0.80 5.52
CA ILE A 202 17.05 -2.08 5.36
C ILE A 202 18.56 -1.88 5.57
N GLU A 203 19.17 -0.92 4.88
CA GLU A 203 20.61 -0.61 5.00
C GLU A 203 20.99 -0.23 6.44
N GLN A 204 20.15 0.56 7.11
CA GLN A 204 20.36 0.94 8.52
C GLN A 204 20.26 -0.24 9.49
N ASN A 205 19.51 -1.28 9.10
CA ASN A 205 19.44 -2.54 9.83
C ASN A 205 20.49 -3.56 9.34
N GLY A 206 21.47 -3.13 8.55
CA GLY A 206 22.59 -3.95 8.10
C GLY A 206 22.23 -4.96 6.99
N GLY A 207 21.07 -4.78 6.35
CA GLY A 207 20.64 -5.61 5.23
C GLY A 207 20.92 -4.95 3.88
N ILE A 208 20.61 -5.71 2.82
CA ILE A 208 20.61 -5.26 1.43
C ILE A 208 19.35 -5.85 0.80
N TYR A 209 18.69 -5.07 -0.05
CA TYR A 209 17.60 -5.55 -0.89
C TYR A 209 18.10 -5.80 -2.32
N GLU A 210 17.75 -6.95 -2.88
CA GLU A 210 18.00 -7.30 -4.28
C GLU A 210 16.63 -7.38 -4.98
N PRO A 211 16.41 -6.63 -6.08
CA PRO A 211 15.12 -6.61 -6.76
C PRO A 211 14.81 -7.97 -7.41
N GLY A 212 13.59 -8.43 -7.22
CA GLY A 212 13.05 -9.67 -7.79
C GLY A 212 12.20 -9.46 -9.04
N TYR A 213 11.65 -8.26 -9.24
CA TYR A 213 10.72 -7.95 -10.33
C TYR A 213 11.26 -6.90 -11.30
N ILE A 214 11.57 -5.69 -10.82
CA ILE A 214 12.20 -4.65 -11.64
C ILE A 214 13.67 -4.99 -11.90
N SER A 215 14.25 -4.40 -12.95
CA SER A 215 15.66 -4.64 -13.26
C SER A 215 16.58 -4.01 -12.20
N GLU A 216 17.76 -4.59 -12.00
CA GLU A 216 18.79 -4.03 -11.11
C GLU A 216 19.16 -2.57 -11.49
N SER A 217 19.20 -2.26 -12.78
CA SER A 217 19.46 -0.90 -13.27
C SER A 217 18.36 0.07 -12.85
N GLU A 218 17.10 -0.34 -12.97
CA GLU A 218 15.94 0.47 -12.58
C GLU A 218 15.88 0.66 -11.07
N TYR A 219 16.07 -0.41 -10.30
CA TYR A 219 16.17 -0.33 -8.85
C TYR A 219 17.22 0.70 -8.41
N ASN A 220 18.43 0.61 -8.99
CA ASN A 220 19.53 1.55 -8.69
C ASN A 220 19.19 3.00 -9.09
N GLU A 221 18.49 3.20 -10.21
CA GLU A 221 18.00 4.52 -10.60
C GLU A 221 17.00 5.08 -9.58
N ILE A 222 16.05 4.27 -9.13
CA ILE A 222 15.05 4.67 -8.13
C ILE A 222 15.72 5.05 -6.81
N ILE A 223 16.56 4.18 -6.24
CA ILE A 223 17.13 4.40 -4.89
C ILE A 223 18.21 5.49 -4.84
N SER A 224 18.80 5.84 -5.99
CA SER A 224 19.75 6.96 -6.08
C SER A 224 19.07 8.32 -6.28
N GLY A 225 17.79 8.33 -6.64
CA GLY A 225 16.98 9.54 -6.79
C GLY A 225 16.49 10.13 -5.46
N GLU A 226 16.05 11.39 -5.52
CA GLU A 226 15.35 12.03 -4.40
C GLU A 226 13.91 11.52 -4.26
N MET A 227 13.32 11.72 -3.09
CA MET A 227 11.88 11.47 -2.89
C MET A 227 11.08 12.33 -3.86
N GLU A 228 10.19 11.69 -4.62
CA GLU A 228 9.35 12.37 -5.60
C GLU A 228 8.24 13.12 -4.88
N THR A 229 8.10 14.42 -5.13
CA THR A 229 7.12 15.27 -4.44
C THR A 229 6.08 15.85 -5.40
N GLY A 230 4.90 16.15 -4.86
CA GLY A 230 3.79 16.71 -5.61
C GLY A 230 2.98 15.68 -6.38
N THR A 231 1.85 16.13 -6.88
CA THR A 231 1.19 15.48 -8.02
C THR A 231 2.01 15.85 -9.27
N GLY A 232 2.09 15.04 -10.32
CA GLY A 232 2.89 15.32 -11.54
C GLY A 232 2.49 16.57 -12.35
N TYR A 233 1.83 17.54 -11.72
CA TYR A 233 1.26 18.74 -12.28
C TYR A 233 2.29 19.87 -12.25
N SER A 234 3.33 19.74 -13.07
CA SER A 234 3.94 20.92 -13.67
C SER A 234 3.35 21.10 -15.06
N ALA A 235 2.67 22.23 -15.24
CA ALA A 235 2.32 22.78 -16.53
C ALA A 235 3.60 23.00 -17.36
N ASN A 236 4.00 21.97 -18.12
CA ASN A 236 4.78 22.01 -19.35
C ASN A 236 5.01 20.57 -19.83
N SER A 237 4.00 20.01 -20.49
CA SER A 237 4.24 19.00 -21.54
C SER A 237 4.86 19.69 -22.75
N ALA A 238 6.09 20.18 -22.56
CA ALA A 238 6.98 20.48 -23.67
C ALA A 238 7.49 19.13 -24.19
N ALA A 239 6.72 18.58 -25.14
CA ALA A 239 7.18 17.73 -26.22
C ALA A 239 8.48 16.95 -25.97
N GLN A 240 8.37 15.73 -25.44
CA GLN A 240 9.25 14.68 -25.93
C GLN A 240 8.61 14.14 -27.21
N THR A 241 9.08 14.73 -28.30
CA THR A 241 8.77 14.42 -29.69
C THR A 241 8.74 12.91 -29.93
N GLY A 242 7.66 12.46 -30.56
CA GLY A 242 7.38 11.05 -30.73
C GLY A 242 8.39 10.25 -31.54
N GLN A 243 8.39 8.96 -31.24
CA GLN A 243 8.56 7.93 -32.24
C GLN A 243 7.20 7.30 -32.48
N SER A 244 6.59 7.68 -33.59
CA SER A 244 5.49 6.93 -34.19
C SER A 244 5.96 5.50 -34.47
N ASN A 245 5.38 4.52 -33.79
CA ASN A 245 5.56 3.12 -34.15
C ASN A 245 4.41 2.73 -35.12
N PRO A 246 4.69 2.36 -36.37
CA PRO A 246 3.66 1.93 -37.30
C PRO A 246 3.53 0.41 -37.18
N TYR A 247 2.69 -0.07 -36.25
CA TYR A 247 2.21 -1.44 -36.33
C TYR A 247 0.70 -1.46 -36.48
N GLY A 248 0.31 -1.76 -37.72
CA GLY A 248 -1.06 -1.99 -38.13
C GLY A 248 -1.69 -3.17 -37.39
N GLY A 249 -3.01 -3.09 -37.29
CA GLY A 249 -3.83 -3.95 -36.45
C GLY A 249 -3.79 -5.45 -36.76
N ASN A 250 -4.41 -6.14 -35.80
CA ASN A 250 -4.71 -7.57 -35.70
C ASN A 250 -3.65 -8.45 -35.01
N ASN A 251 -3.45 -8.27 -33.68
CA ASN A 251 -3.27 -9.39 -32.73
C ASN A 251 -3.35 -9.02 -31.22
N SER A 252 -4.13 -8.03 -30.81
CA SER A 252 -4.12 -7.49 -29.42
C SER A 252 -4.47 -8.53 -28.33
N ASN A 253 -5.43 -9.43 -28.59
CA ASN A 253 -5.92 -10.39 -27.60
C ASN A 253 -4.88 -11.45 -27.18
N ASN A 254 -3.81 -11.65 -27.95
CA ASN A 254 -2.78 -12.64 -27.63
C ASN A 254 -1.59 -11.99 -26.90
N GLU A 255 -1.31 -10.72 -27.14
CA GLU A 255 -0.29 -9.98 -26.39
C GLU A 255 -0.76 -9.62 -24.98
N SER A 256 -2.05 -9.28 -24.81
CA SER A 256 -2.63 -8.91 -23.51
C SER A 256 -2.76 -10.08 -22.53
N LYS A 257 -3.27 -11.24 -22.97
CA LYS A 257 -3.30 -12.47 -22.15
C LYS A 257 -1.89 -12.86 -21.68
N ASN A 258 -0.89 -12.63 -22.51
CA ASN A 258 0.50 -12.86 -22.13
C ASN A 258 1.00 -11.85 -21.08
N VAL A 259 0.46 -10.62 -20.98
CA VAL A 259 0.88 -9.66 -19.93
C VAL A 259 0.40 -10.13 -18.56
N PHE A 260 -0.89 -10.40 -18.39
CA PHE A 260 -1.43 -10.92 -17.12
C PHE A 260 -0.82 -12.28 -16.75
N GLU A 261 -0.62 -13.19 -17.71
CA GLU A 261 0.05 -14.46 -17.45
C GLU A 261 1.54 -14.27 -17.06
N ARG A 262 2.21 -13.22 -17.56
CA ARG A 262 3.59 -12.88 -17.17
C ARG A 262 3.68 -12.15 -15.84
N MET A 263 2.73 -11.28 -15.50
CA MET A 263 2.58 -10.73 -14.14
C MET A 263 2.38 -11.89 -13.16
N TRP A 264 1.46 -12.80 -13.49
CA TRP A 264 1.19 -14.02 -12.73
C TRP A 264 2.42 -14.93 -12.58
N GLN A 265 3.17 -15.15 -13.66
CA GLN A 265 4.40 -15.96 -13.59
C GLN A 265 5.50 -15.28 -12.79
N GLY A 266 5.64 -13.95 -12.87
CA GLY A 266 6.54 -13.17 -12.02
C GLY A 266 6.20 -13.38 -10.56
N PHE A 267 4.93 -13.12 -10.21
CA PHE A 267 4.34 -13.32 -8.89
C PHE A 267 4.61 -14.73 -8.33
N MET A 268 4.41 -15.76 -9.15
CA MET A 268 4.61 -17.16 -8.74
C MET A 268 6.08 -17.60 -8.68
N ASN A 269 7.00 -16.92 -9.38
CA ASN A 269 8.43 -17.25 -9.34
C ASN A 269 9.08 -16.85 -8.02
N TRP A 270 8.51 -15.88 -7.29
CA TRP A 270 8.98 -15.50 -5.95
C TRP A 270 8.75 -16.60 -4.89
N PHE A 271 7.76 -17.47 -5.08
CA PHE A 271 7.49 -18.60 -4.19
C PHE A 271 8.46 -19.79 -4.36
N ARG A 272 9.41 -19.73 -5.30
CA ARG A 272 10.34 -20.84 -5.64
C ARG A 272 11.76 -20.53 -5.21
#